data_AF-A0A9D6GR88-F1
#
_entry.id   AF-A0A9D6GR88-F1
#
_cell.length_a   1.000
_cell.length_b   1.000
_cell.length_c   1.000
_cell.angle_alpha   90.00
_cell.angle_beta   90.00
_cell.angle_gamma   90.00
#
_symmetry.space_group_name_H-M   'P 1'
#
loop_
_entity.id
_entity.type
_entity.pdbx_description
1 polymer ?
#
loop_
_entity_poly.entity_id
_entity_poly.type
_entity_poly.pdbx_seq_one_letter_code
_entity_poly.pdbx_strand_id
1 'polypeptide(L)'
;MSQPQSPDRFNEDKASFTVRGAGTPDIDAGVEAIRTTLKTLPTRPGVYRMHDARGDVLYVGKARALKNRVANYTQVDRLPRRLQRMVSQTRSMTIVTTNSEAEALLLEAQLIKRYRPPYNVLLRDDKSFPFILLREDHAF
;
A
#
# COMPACT_ATOMS: atom_id res chain seq x y z
N MET A 1 0.54 19.48 -38.98
CA MET A 1 -0.47 19.16 -37.95
C MET A 1 0.24 18.46 -36.81
N SER A 2 0.34 19.13 -35.68
CA SER A 2 1.22 18.78 -34.56
C SER A 2 0.71 17.57 -33.78
N GLN A 3 1.58 16.59 -33.57
CA GLN A 3 1.34 15.47 -32.64
C GLN A 3 1.21 16.02 -31.22
N PRO A 4 0.17 15.66 -30.44
CA PRO A 4 0.09 16.06 -29.05
C PRO A 4 1.06 15.20 -28.23
N GLN A 5 2.12 15.83 -27.70
CA GLN A 5 2.92 15.27 -26.62
C GLN A 5 1.99 14.98 -25.43
N SER A 6 1.82 13.70 -25.11
CA SER A 6 1.08 13.28 -23.91
C SER A 6 2.01 13.41 -22.70
N PRO A 7 1.67 14.22 -21.67
CA PRO A 7 2.48 14.28 -20.47
C PRO A 7 2.14 13.07 -19.61
N ASP A 8 2.97 12.02 -19.66
CA ASP A 8 3.25 11.10 -18.55
C ASP A 8 2.03 10.67 -17.70
N ARG A 9 0.91 10.36 -18.36
CA ARG A 9 -0.41 10.11 -17.70
C ARG A 9 -0.48 8.75 -17.01
N PHE A 10 0.42 7.85 -17.37
CA PHE A 10 0.53 6.51 -16.80
C PHE A 10 1.87 6.44 -16.07
N ASN A 11 1.90 6.91 -14.82
CA ASN A 11 3.01 6.58 -13.93
C ASN A 11 2.84 5.14 -13.40
N GLU A 12 2.60 4.20 -14.32
CA GLU A 12 2.69 2.76 -14.08
C GLU A 12 4.13 2.38 -13.73
N ASP A 13 5.13 3.11 -14.23
CA ASP A 13 6.54 2.79 -14.04
C ASP A 13 6.95 2.75 -12.57
N LYS A 14 6.50 3.66 -11.70
CA LYS A 14 6.85 3.62 -10.25
C LYS A 14 6.09 2.55 -9.46
N ALA A 15 4.83 2.30 -9.81
CA ALA A 15 4.04 1.22 -9.20
C ALA A 15 4.54 -0.16 -9.66
N SER A 16 5.00 -0.25 -10.90
CA SER A 16 5.69 -1.41 -11.51
C SER A 16 7.08 -1.63 -10.89
N PHE A 17 7.83 -0.57 -10.61
CA PHE A 17 9.21 -0.69 -10.11
C PHE A 17 9.29 -1.29 -8.70
N THR A 18 8.34 -0.98 -7.82
CA THR A 18 8.27 -1.55 -6.46
C THR A 18 7.84 -3.01 -6.46
N VAL A 19 7.11 -3.47 -7.49
CA VAL A 19 6.79 -4.89 -7.67
C VAL A 19 7.98 -5.68 -8.25
N ARG A 20 9.00 -5.02 -8.83
CA ARG A 20 10.29 -5.61 -9.24
C ARG A 20 11.33 -5.67 -8.09
N GLY A 21 10.86 -5.83 -6.86
CA GLY A 21 11.69 -6.05 -5.67
C GLY A 21 12.20 -7.49 -5.59
N ALA A 22 13.52 -7.68 -5.65
CA ALA A 22 14.26 -8.95 -5.74
C ALA A 22 14.22 -9.86 -4.48
N GLY A 23 13.21 -9.76 -3.61
CA GLY A 23 13.05 -10.65 -2.47
C GLY A 23 12.01 -11.72 -2.77
N THR A 24 12.37 -12.99 -2.64
CA THR A 24 11.38 -14.08 -2.66
C THR A 24 10.32 -13.80 -1.60
N PRO A 25 9.01 -13.85 -1.94
CA PRO A 25 7.94 -13.73 -0.97
C PRO A 25 8.14 -14.73 0.16
N ASP A 26 8.17 -14.25 1.40
CA ASP A 26 8.32 -15.08 2.60
C ASP A 26 7.39 -14.54 3.67
N ILE A 27 6.32 -15.30 3.88
CA ILE A 27 5.25 -14.95 4.81
C ILE A 27 5.71 -15.03 6.27
N ASP A 28 6.59 -15.98 6.61
CA ASP A 28 7.04 -16.20 7.97
C ASP A 28 7.98 -15.07 8.39
N ALA A 29 8.93 -14.71 7.53
CA ALA A 29 9.78 -13.53 7.76
C ALA A 29 8.96 -12.23 7.88
N GLY A 30 7.89 -12.11 7.10
CA GLY A 30 6.96 -10.98 7.18
C GLY A 30 6.21 -10.91 8.51
N VAL A 31 5.66 -12.04 8.94
CA VAL A 31 4.96 -12.16 10.22
C VAL A 31 5.91 -11.90 11.40
N GLU A 32 7.15 -12.39 11.35
CA GLU A 32 8.14 -12.15 12.40
C GLU A 32 8.55 -10.67 12.50
N ALA A 33 8.72 -9.96 11.38
CA ALA A 33 8.96 -8.51 11.39
C ALA A 33 7.81 -7.73 12.05
N ILE A 34 6.57 -8.13 11.77
CA ILE A 34 5.35 -7.56 12.36
C ILE A 34 5.27 -7.89 13.85
N ARG A 35 5.52 -9.14 14.24
CA ARG A 35 5.55 -9.60 15.65
C ARG A 35 6.60 -8.87 16.47
N THR A 36 7.78 -8.62 15.91
CA THR A 36 8.85 -7.86 16.57
C THR A 36 8.40 -6.44 16.87
N THR A 37 7.78 -5.78 15.89
CA THR A 37 7.22 -4.43 16.07
C THR A 37 6.09 -4.43 17.09
N LEU A 38 5.24 -5.45 17.11
CA LEU A 38 4.11 -5.56 18.05
C LEU A 38 4.50 -5.54 19.52
N LYS A 39 5.71 -6.03 19.86
CA LYS A 39 6.21 -6.05 21.23
C LYS A 39 6.40 -4.65 21.82
N THR A 40 6.67 -3.65 20.98
CA THR A 40 6.98 -2.27 21.40
C THR A 40 5.82 -1.29 21.17
N LEU A 41 4.72 -1.74 20.56
CA LEU A 41 3.62 -0.85 20.16
C LEU A 41 2.74 -0.41 21.34
N PRO A 42 2.48 0.91 21.47
CA PRO A 42 1.51 1.42 22.43
C PRO A 42 0.07 1.25 21.93
N THR A 43 -0.88 1.24 22.86
CA THR A 43 -2.32 1.33 22.56
C THR A 43 -2.72 2.80 22.40
N ARG A 44 -2.26 3.43 21.31
CA ARG A 44 -2.51 4.85 20.97
C ARG A 44 -2.80 5.02 19.47
N PRO A 45 -3.41 6.14 19.07
CA PRO A 45 -3.61 6.43 17.65
C PRO A 45 -2.28 6.73 16.96
N GLY A 46 -2.25 6.52 15.65
CA GLY A 46 -1.10 6.85 14.82
C GLY A 46 -1.14 6.19 13.45
N VAL A 47 -0.01 6.29 12.76
CA VAL A 47 0.20 5.76 11.42
C VAL A 47 1.33 4.73 11.44
N TYR A 48 1.14 3.63 10.72
CA TYR A 48 2.16 2.61 10.50
C TYR A 48 2.49 2.52 9.01
N ARG A 49 3.75 2.16 8.72
CA ARG A 49 4.26 1.90 7.38
C ARG A 49 4.90 0.53 7.36
N MET A 50 4.62 -0.25 6.33
CA MET A 50 5.30 -1.51 6.06
C MET A 50 6.31 -1.29 4.94
N HIS A 51 7.52 -1.81 5.13
CA HIS A 51 8.62 -1.64 4.20
C HIS A 51 9.09 -3.00 3.67
N ASP A 52 9.54 -3.03 2.43
CA ASP A 52 10.16 -4.21 1.84
C ASP A 52 11.63 -4.38 2.26
N ALA A 53 12.32 -5.34 1.64
CA ALA A 53 13.75 -5.59 1.90
C ALA A 53 14.68 -4.44 1.45
N ARG A 54 14.23 -3.57 0.53
CA ARG A 54 14.98 -2.41 0.04
C ARG A 54 14.70 -1.14 0.86
N GLY A 55 13.70 -1.20 1.74
CA GLY A 55 13.22 -0.06 2.54
C GLY A 55 12.09 0.73 1.87
N ASP A 56 11.62 0.30 0.70
CA ASP A 56 10.52 0.94 -0.02
C ASP A 56 9.20 0.74 0.72
N VAL A 57 8.34 1.77 0.71
CA VAL A 57 7.06 1.73 1.42
C VAL A 57 6.05 0.91 0.63
N LEU A 58 5.70 -0.26 1.16
CA LEU A 58 4.68 -1.16 0.59
C LEU A 58 3.27 -0.70 0.91
N TYR A 59 3.07 -0.23 2.14
CA TYR A 59 1.75 0.14 2.65
C TYR A 59 1.85 1.18 3.76
N VAL A 60 0.88 2.09 3.79
CA VAL A 60 0.65 3.07 4.86
C VAL A 60 -0.76 2.84 5.39
N GLY A 61 -0.95 2.83 6.70
CA GLY A 61 -2.28 2.84 7.28
C GLY A 61 -2.34 3.56 8.62
N LYS A 62 -3.50 4.16 8.93
CA LYS A 62 -3.78 4.68 10.27
C LYS A 62 -4.48 3.67 11.19
N ALA A 63 -4.42 3.93 12.49
CA ALA A 63 -5.16 3.19 13.50
C ALA A 63 -5.57 4.08 14.68
N ARG A 64 -6.72 3.80 15.29
CA ARG A 64 -7.10 4.35 16.61
C ARG A 64 -6.27 3.72 17.73
N ALA A 65 -5.94 2.44 17.58
CA ALA A 65 -5.07 1.67 18.45
C ALA A 65 -4.09 0.87 17.60
N LEU A 66 -2.84 1.35 17.51
CA LEU A 66 -1.79 0.76 16.68
C LEU A 66 -1.58 -0.73 16.98
N LYS A 67 -1.48 -1.10 18.27
CA LYS A 67 -1.27 -2.51 18.68
C LYS A 67 -2.34 -3.45 18.12
N ASN A 68 -3.62 -3.09 18.23
CA ASN A 68 -4.73 -3.91 17.74
C ASN A 68 -4.73 -4.02 16.21
N ARG A 69 -4.48 -2.90 15.52
CA ARG A 69 -4.47 -2.87 14.06
C ARG A 69 -3.30 -3.69 13.50
N VAL A 70 -2.11 -3.55 14.07
CA VAL A 70 -0.92 -4.27 13.63
C VAL A 70 -1.04 -5.77 13.94
N ALA A 71 -1.64 -6.14 15.07
CA ALA A 71 -1.87 -7.54 15.45
C ALA A 71 -2.74 -8.29 14.45
N ASN A 72 -3.67 -7.61 13.76
CA ASN A 72 -4.49 -8.24 12.73
C ASN A 72 -3.67 -8.82 11.57
N TYR A 73 -2.53 -8.22 11.24
CA TYR A 73 -1.69 -8.69 10.14
C TYR A 73 -0.92 -9.99 10.44
N THR A 74 -0.86 -10.42 11.70
CA THR A 74 -0.28 -11.73 12.05
C THR A 74 -1.26 -12.89 11.88
N GLN A 75 -2.56 -12.59 11.70
CA GLN A 75 -3.61 -13.58 11.42
C GLN A 75 -3.76 -13.78 9.91
N VAL A 76 -2.71 -14.30 9.27
CA VAL A 76 -2.56 -14.33 7.80
C VAL A 76 -3.75 -14.96 7.08
N ASP A 77 -4.30 -16.06 7.60
CA ASP A 77 -5.43 -16.78 6.98
C ASP A 77 -6.71 -15.94 6.87
N ARG A 78 -6.84 -14.93 7.73
CA ARG A 78 -8.00 -14.01 7.74
C ARG A 78 -7.80 -12.80 6.83
N LEU A 79 -6.61 -12.63 6.26
CA LEU A 79 -6.29 -11.52 5.39
C LEU A 79 -6.72 -11.81 3.94
N PRO A 80 -7.23 -10.81 3.20
CA PRO A 80 -7.37 -10.91 1.75
C PRO A 80 -6.03 -11.22 1.07
N ARG A 81 -6.06 -11.95 -0.06
CA ARG A 81 -4.85 -12.34 -0.83
C ARG A 81 -3.88 -11.18 -1.09
N ARG A 82 -4.39 -9.97 -1.34
CA ARG A 82 -3.57 -8.76 -1.53
C ARG A 82 -2.73 -8.44 -0.29
N LEU A 83 -3.32 -8.50 0.90
CA LEU A 83 -2.62 -8.21 2.15
C LEU A 83 -1.72 -9.36 2.57
N GLN A 84 -2.05 -10.62 2.22
CA GLN A 84 -1.12 -11.74 2.40
C GLN A 84 0.18 -11.52 1.60
N ARG A 85 0.07 -11.09 0.33
CA ARG A 85 1.25 -10.74 -0.49
C ARG A 85 2.06 -9.59 0.10
N MET A 86 1.38 -8.52 0.55
CA MET A 86 2.02 -7.42 1.25
C MET A 86 2.82 -7.91 2.47
N VAL A 87 2.20 -8.71 3.34
CA VAL A 87 2.86 -9.28 4.52
C VAL A 87 4.07 -10.11 4.11
N SER A 88 3.97 -10.95 3.08
CA SER A 88 5.09 -11.77 2.59
C SER A 88 6.31 -10.98 2.08
N GLN A 89 6.12 -9.70 1.76
CA GLN A 89 7.18 -8.80 1.30
C GLN A 89 7.68 -7.87 2.42
N THR A 90 6.92 -7.71 3.51
CA THR A 90 7.30 -6.86 4.64
C THR A 90 8.57 -7.39 5.31
N ARG A 91 9.53 -6.50 5.55
CA ARG A 91 10.76 -6.79 6.32
C ARG A 91 10.95 -5.87 7.51
N SER A 92 10.34 -4.70 7.50
CA SER A 92 10.34 -3.80 8.65
C SER A 92 9.08 -2.94 8.69
N MET A 93 8.84 -2.32 9.84
CA MET A 93 7.75 -1.38 10.03
C MET A 93 8.25 -0.08 10.65
N THR A 94 7.70 1.04 10.21
CA THR A 94 7.90 2.34 10.86
C THR A 94 6.59 2.83 11.46
N ILE A 95 6.64 3.29 12.71
CA ILE A 95 5.48 3.73 13.48
C ILE A 95 5.63 5.21 13.83
N VAL A 96 4.55 5.98 13.66
CA VAL A 96 4.43 7.35 14.16
C VAL A 96 3.16 7.44 14.99
N THR A 97 3.30 7.67 16.29
CA THR A 97 2.16 7.91 17.18
C THR A 97 1.67 9.34 17.03
N THR A 98 0.37 9.55 17.16
CA THR A 98 -0.27 10.87 17.16
C THR A 98 -1.07 11.09 18.43
N ASN A 99 -1.50 12.33 18.69
CA ASN A 99 -2.31 12.66 19.87
C ASN A 99 -3.80 12.42 19.60
N SER A 100 -4.21 12.44 18.33
CA SER A 100 -5.60 12.22 17.94
C SER A 100 -5.73 11.36 16.67
N GLU A 101 -6.95 10.88 16.44
CA GLU A 101 -7.31 10.17 15.21
C GLU A 101 -7.33 11.09 13.99
N ALA A 102 -7.65 12.37 14.20
CA ALA A 102 -7.65 13.39 13.15
C ALA A 102 -6.22 13.65 12.63
N GLU A 103 -5.25 13.78 13.55
CA GLU A 103 -3.84 13.88 13.19
C GLU A 103 -3.35 12.64 12.43
N ALA A 104 -3.73 11.43 12.91
CA ALA A 104 -3.39 10.19 12.22
C ALA A 104 -3.95 10.14 10.79
N LEU A 105 -5.17 10.62 10.59
CA LEU A 105 -5.80 10.70 9.28
C LEU A 105 -5.04 11.65 8.34
N LEU A 106 -4.71 12.86 8.81
CA LEU A 106 -3.98 13.85 8.02
C LEU A 106 -2.57 13.36 7.66
N LEU A 107 -1.87 12.79 8.63
CA LEU A 107 -0.53 12.23 8.43
C LEU A 107 -0.56 11.04 7.46
N GLU A 108 -1.53 10.14 7.58
CA GLU A 108 -1.69 9.02 6.64
C GLU A 108 -1.90 9.53 5.21
N ALA A 109 -2.82 10.47 5.01
CA ALA A 109 -3.09 11.05 3.69
C ALA A 109 -1.83 11.70 3.09
N GLN A 110 -1.06 12.43 3.90
CA GLN A 110 0.22 13.01 3.48
C GLN A 110 1.22 11.93 3.06
N LEU A 111 1.36 10.87 3.84
CA LEU A 111 2.32 9.78 3.58
C LEU A 111 1.90 8.95 2.36
N ILE A 112 0.60 8.64 2.19
CA ILE A 112 0.07 7.98 0.99
C ILE A 112 0.35 8.83 -0.25
N LYS A 113 0.09 10.15 -0.20
CA LYS A 113 0.38 11.06 -1.31
C LYS A 113 1.86 11.11 -1.65
N ARG A 114 2.73 11.09 -0.63
CA ARG A 114 4.19 11.15 -0.77
C ARG A 114 4.78 9.87 -1.36
N TYR A 115 4.39 8.71 -0.85
CA TYR A 115 5.01 7.43 -1.20
C TYR A 115 4.27 6.65 -2.28
N ARG A 116 2.97 6.89 -2.47
CA ARG A 116 2.07 6.14 -3.38
C ARG A 116 2.29 4.62 -3.29
N PRO A 117 2.12 4.03 -2.09
CA PRO A 117 2.50 2.65 -1.83
C PRO A 117 1.67 1.68 -2.69
N PRO A 118 2.27 0.59 -3.21
CA PRO A 118 1.60 -0.31 -4.15
C PRO A 118 0.38 -1.04 -3.56
N TYR A 119 0.34 -1.25 -2.24
CA TYR A 119 -0.76 -1.97 -1.59
C TYR A 119 -1.89 -1.06 -1.04
N ASN A 120 -1.70 0.26 -1.08
CA ASN A 120 -2.76 1.22 -0.81
C ASN A 120 -3.65 1.34 -2.04
N VAL A 121 -4.92 0.97 -1.91
CA VAL A 121 -5.91 1.26 -2.96
C VAL A 121 -6.11 2.76 -2.95
N LEU A 122 -5.51 3.42 -3.94
CA LEU A 122 -5.93 4.75 -4.30
C LEU A 122 -7.33 4.58 -4.87
N LEU A 123 -8.34 5.12 -4.19
CA LEU A 123 -9.61 5.44 -4.83
C LEU A 123 -9.24 6.51 -5.86
N ARG A 124 -8.95 6.06 -7.07
CA ARG A 124 -8.86 6.96 -8.19
C ARG A 124 -10.30 7.40 -8.46
N ASP A 125 -10.50 8.70 -8.42
CA ASP A 125 -11.65 9.34 -9.03
C ASP A 125 -11.35 9.49 -10.54
N ASP A 126 -10.80 8.44 -11.16
CA ASP A 126 -10.69 8.40 -12.61
C ASP A 126 -12.10 8.26 -13.16
N LYS A 127 -12.69 9.42 -13.46
CA LYS A 127 -13.88 9.64 -14.29
C LYS A 127 -13.69 9.10 -15.73
N SER A 128 -13.04 7.96 -15.90
CA SER A 128 -13.13 7.13 -17.09
C SER A 128 -14.28 6.15 -16.86
N PHE A 129 -15.45 6.51 -17.38
CA PHE A 129 -16.54 5.56 -17.55
C PHE A 129 -16.04 4.44 -18.49
N PRO A 130 -16.21 3.16 -18.13
CA PRO A 130 -15.94 2.09 -19.08
C PRO A 130 -16.85 2.29 -20.28
N PHE A 131 -16.27 2.43 -21.47
CA PHE A 131 -17.01 2.42 -22.73
C PHE A 131 -16.55 1.22 -23.55
N ILE A 132 -17.50 0.56 -24.18
CA ILE A 132 -17.24 -0.47 -25.18
C ILE A 132 -17.35 0.22 -26.53
N LEU A 133 -16.26 0.25 -27.29
CA LEU A 133 -16.29 0.67 -28.68
C LEU A 133 -16.81 -0.51 -29.51
N LEU A 134 -18.06 -0.43 -29.94
CA LEU A 134 -18.58 -1.31 -30.98
C LEU A 134 -18.14 -0.75 -32.32
N ARG A 135 -17.40 -1.55 -33.09
CA ARG A 135 -17.07 -1.23 -34.47
C ARG A 135 -17.88 -2.12 -35.41
N GLU A 136 -18.50 -1.51 -36.41
CA GLU A 136 -19.25 -2.19 -37.48
C GLU A 136 -18.37 -2.54 -38.68
N ASP A 137 -17.05 -2.29 -38.61
CA ASP A 137 -16.10 -2.43 -39.72
C ASP A 137 -15.47 -3.84 -39.83
N HIS A 138 -15.95 -4.82 -39.06
CA HIS A 138 -15.46 -6.18 -39.14
C HIS A 138 -16.41 -7.05 -39.98
N ALA A 139 -15.90 -7.58 -41.10
CA ALA A 139 -16.59 -8.64 -41.82
C ALA A 139 -16.69 -9.89 -40.93
N PHE A 140 -17.87 -10.47 -40.88
CA PHE A 140 -18.20 -11.68 -40.13
C PHE A 140 -17.54 -12.93 -40.70
#